data_AF-A0A9E2X5E4-F1
#
_entry.id   AF-A0A9E2X5E4-F1
#
_cell.length_a   1.000
_cell.length_b   1.000
_cell.length_c   1.000
_cell.angle_alpha   90.00
_cell.angle_beta   90.00
_cell.angle_gamma   90.00
#
_symmetry.space_group_name_H-M   'P 1'
#
loop_
_entity.id
_entity.type
_entity.pdbx_description
1 polymer ?
#
loop_
_entity_poly.entity_id
_entity_poly.type
_entity_poly.pdbx_seq_one_letter_code
_entity_poly.pdbx_strand_id
1 'polypeptide(L)'
;MTAIVKERLLDERLAKLETARSWSPRLVSKLESHIRFADDEALFRINPFNFARERSLGENEVIDLLLHATSLGLFGMDWLLLCPKCSCVVESLRSLEGVHRHYHCSACQVDLEAPLDD
;
A
#
# COMPACT_ATOMS: atom_id res chain seq x y z
N MET A 1 -3.24 -19.42 9.76
CA MET A 1 -3.28 -18.80 11.10
C MET A 1 -4.06 -17.52 10.91
N THR A 2 -5.29 -17.43 11.42
CA THR A 2 -6.04 -16.18 11.34
C THR A 2 -5.31 -15.14 12.18
N ALA A 3 -4.79 -14.09 11.56
CA ALA A 3 -4.14 -13.01 12.30
C ALA A 3 -5.15 -12.39 13.27
N ILE A 4 -4.85 -12.42 14.57
CA ILE A 4 -5.71 -11.78 15.56
C ILE A 4 -5.49 -10.27 15.44
N VAL A 5 -6.53 -9.54 15.06
CA VAL A 5 -6.53 -8.07 14.98
C VAL A 5 -6.23 -7.49 16.36
N LYS A 6 -5.26 -6.57 16.43
CA LYS A 6 -4.95 -5.82 17.65
C LYS A 6 -5.93 -4.66 17.82
N GLU A 7 -7.13 -4.98 18.32
CA GLU A 7 -8.27 -4.07 18.51
C GLU A 7 -7.88 -2.66 19.01
N ARG A 8 -7.21 -2.57 20.17
CA ARG A 8 -6.79 -1.28 20.74
C ARG A 8 -5.90 -0.45 19.81
N LEU A 9 -5.01 -1.12 19.07
CA LEU A 9 -4.11 -0.44 18.13
C LEU A 9 -4.88 0.00 16.88
N LEU A 10 -5.78 -0.84 16.37
CA LEU A 10 -6.62 -0.50 15.23
C LEU A 10 -7.48 0.73 15.54
N ASP A 11 -8.18 0.74 16.68
CA ASP A 11 -9.02 1.86 17.10
C ASP A 11 -8.20 3.15 17.27
N GLU A 12 -7.00 3.08 17.86
CA GLU A 12 -6.10 4.22 18.01
C GLU A 12 -5.69 4.82 16.65
N ARG A 13 -5.33 3.97 15.68
CA ARG A 13 -4.90 4.44 14.35
C ARG A 13 -6.07 4.91 13.50
N LEU A 14 -7.26 4.31 13.61
CA LEU A 14 -8.47 4.78 12.94
C LEU A 14 -8.90 6.15 13.47
N ALA A 15 -8.87 6.36 14.79
CA ALA A 15 -9.14 7.68 15.37
C ALA A 15 -8.17 8.74 14.84
N LYS A 16 -6.87 8.42 14.77
CA LYS A 16 -5.87 9.33 14.16
C LYS A 16 -6.19 9.63 12.69
N LEU A 17 -6.57 8.60 11.92
CA LEU A 17 -6.94 8.74 10.51
C LEU A 17 -8.13 9.71 10.35
N GLU A 18 -9.19 9.52 11.14
CA GLU A 18 -10.38 10.40 11.13
C GLU A 18 -10.06 11.86 11.46
N THR A 19 -9.07 12.11 12.34
CA THR A 19 -8.65 13.48 12.68
C THR A 19 -7.69 14.12 11.67
N ALA A 20 -7.05 13.34 10.79
CA ALA A 20 -6.05 13.85 9.85
C ALA A 20 -6.66 14.80 8.79
N ARG A 21 -7.91 14.53 8.39
CA ARG A 21 -8.73 15.36 7.50
C ARG A 21 -10.18 14.86 7.53
N SER A 22 -11.08 15.59 6.89
CA SER A 22 -12.43 15.11 6.65
C SER A 22 -12.43 13.93 5.66
N TRP A 23 -13.00 12.80 6.10
CA TRP A 23 -13.29 11.63 5.29
C TRP A 23 -14.80 11.41 5.24
N SER A 24 -15.30 10.77 4.19
CA SER A 24 -16.68 10.28 4.24
C SER A 24 -16.77 9.14 5.26
N PRO A 25 -17.81 9.09 6.13
CA PRO A 25 -17.96 8.01 7.10
C PRO A 25 -17.99 6.62 6.46
N ARG A 26 -18.54 6.53 5.23
CA ARG A 26 -18.57 5.31 4.44
C ARG A 26 -17.16 4.81 4.10
N LEU A 27 -16.22 5.69 3.83
CA LEU A 27 -14.85 5.33 3.42
C LEU A 27 -14.06 4.71 4.58
N VAL A 28 -14.07 5.36 5.75
CA VAL A 28 -13.40 4.85 6.95
C VAL A 28 -14.05 3.54 7.43
N SER A 29 -15.39 3.49 7.46
CA SER A 29 -16.13 2.27 7.84
C SER A 29 -15.81 1.08 6.92
N LYS A 30 -15.67 1.31 5.61
CA LYS A 30 -15.30 0.25 4.65
C LYS A 30 -13.84 -0.20 4.80
N LEU A 31 -12.93 0.70 5.16
CA LEU A 31 -11.54 0.34 5.48
C LEU A 31 -11.47 -0.49 6.76
N GLU A 32 -12.11 -0.03 7.83
CA GLU A 32 -12.17 -0.74 9.10
C GLU A 32 -12.74 -2.15 8.93
N SER A 33 -13.88 -2.26 8.23
CA SER A 33 -14.49 -3.56 7.94
C SER A 33 -13.55 -4.48 7.16
N HIS A 34 -12.75 -3.91 6.24
CA HIS A 34 -11.76 -4.69 5.48
C HIS A 34 -10.65 -5.22 6.38
N ILE A 35 -10.09 -4.38 7.25
CA ILE A 35 -9.02 -4.79 8.17
C ILE A 35 -9.51 -5.87 9.15
N ARG A 36 -10.77 -5.77 9.60
CA ARG A 36 -11.35 -6.70 10.59
C ARG A 36 -11.73 -8.06 10.01
N PHE A 37 -12.23 -8.09 8.79
CA PHE A 37 -12.96 -9.25 8.27
C PHE A 37 -12.46 -9.80 6.94
N ALA A 38 -11.55 -9.11 6.25
CA ALA A 38 -10.98 -9.64 5.03
C ALA A 38 -9.97 -10.76 5.33
N ASP A 39 -9.87 -11.73 4.41
CA ASP A 39 -8.85 -12.76 4.49
C ASP A 39 -7.45 -12.17 4.27
N ASP A 40 -6.42 -12.87 4.77
CA ASP A 40 -5.01 -12.44 4.68
C ASP A 40 -4.60 -12.09 3.24
N GLU A 41 -5.10 -12.82 2.24
CA GLU A 41 -4.83 -12.57 0.81
C GLU A 41 -5.38 -11.22 0.34
N ALA A 42 -6.55 -10.82 0.84
CA ALA A 42 -7.18 -9.56 0.48
C ALA A 42 -6.54 -8.35 1.19
N LEU A 43 -5.77 -8.59 2.26
CA LEU A 43 -4.94 -7.59 2.95
C LEU A 43 -3.53 -7.53 2.37
N PHE A 44 -3.00 -8.66 1.90
CA PHE A 44 -1.68 -8.73 1.31
C PHE A 44 -1.65 -8.00 -0.05
N ARG A 45 -0.77 -6.98 -0.15
CA ARG A 45 -0.59 -6.17 -1.37
C ARG A 45 -1.91 -5.62 -1.93
N ILE A 46 -2.71 -5.02 -1.04
CA ILE A 46 -3.98 -4.39 -1.38
C ILE A 46 -3.86 -3.52 -2.64
N ASN A 47 -4.74 -3.74 -3.60
CA ASN A 47 -4.84 -2.91 -4.79
C ASN A 47 -5.90 -1.83 -4.57
N PRO A 48 -5.54 -0.53 -4.52
CA PRO A 48 -6.47 0.56 -4.25
C PRO A 48 -7.63 0.61 -5.26
N PHE A 49 -7.36 0.36 -6.54
CA PHE A 49 -8.38 0.41 -7.59
C PHE A 49 -9.38 -0.75 -7.49
N ASN A 50 -8.90 -1.95 -7.18
CA ASN A 50 -9.79 -3.10 -6.94
C ASN A 50 -10.66 -2.85 -5.70
N PHE A 51 -10.05 -2.38 -4.61
CA PHE A 51 -10.75 -2.05 -3.38
C PHE A 51 -11.85 -1.01 -3.62
N ALA A 52 -11.54 0.05 -4.37
CA ALA A 52 -12.49 1.11 -4.73
C ALA A 52 -13.66 0.57 -5.54
N ARG A 53 -13.38 -0.20 -6.59
CA ARG A 53 -14.40 -0.78 -7.48
C ARG A 53 -15.34 -1.72 -6.74
N GLU A 54 -14.80 -2.65 -5.94
CA GLU A 54 -15.58 -3.63 -5.18
C GLU A 54 -16.51 -3.00 -4.14
N ARG A 55 -16.13 -1.83 -3.60
CA ARG A 55 -16.88 -1.13 -2.53
C ARG A 55 -17.69 0.06 -3.06
N SER A 56 -17.63 0.30 -4.37
CA SER A 56 -18.24 1.44 -5.05
C SER A 56 -17.85 2.77 -4.38
N LEU A 57 -16.54 2.99 -4.25
CA LEU A 57 -15.91 4.19 -3.70
C LEU A 57 -15.13 4.92 -4.80
N GLY A 58 -14.88 6.22 -4.62
CA GLY A 58 -14.03 6.98 -5.55
C GLY A 58 -12.57 6.51 -5.48
N GLU A 59 -11.94 6.28 -6.63
CA GLU A 59 -10.55 5.78 -6.70
C GLU A 59 -9.57 6.72 -6.01
N ASN A 60 -9.65 8.03 -6.30
CA ASN A 60 -8.79 9.04 -5.68
C ASN A 60 -8.97 9.10 -4.16
N GLU A 61 -10.21 8.96 -3.66
CA GLU A 61 -10.48 8.96 -2.22
C GLU A 61 -9.87 7.74 -1.53
N VAL A 62 -9.92 6.57 -2.17
CA VAL A 62 -9.31 5.34 -1.66
C VAL A 62 -7.78 5.42 -1.67
N ILE A 63 -7.20 5.99 -2.72
CA ILE A 63 -5.75 6.21 -2.80
C ILE A 63 -5.31 7.14 -1.65
N ASP A 64 -5.97 8.28 -1.50
CA ASP A 64 -5.71 9.22 -0.41
C ASP A 64 -5.81 8.54 0.96
N LEU A 65 -6.87 7.76 1.17
CA LEU A 65 -7.12 7.04 2.42
C LEU A 65 -6.01 6.04 2.73
N LEU A 66 -5.64 5.21 1.77
CA LEU A 66 -4.61 4.18 1.99
C LEU A 66 -3.22 4.79 2.19
N LEU A 67 -2.90 5.91 1.54
CA LEU A 67 -1.66 6.64 1.77
C LEU A 67 -1.61 7.24 3.19
N HIS A 68 -2.69 7.85 3.67
CA HIS A 68 -2.77 8.34 5.06
C HIS A 68 -2.79 7.19 6.07
N ALA A 69 -3.47 6.09 5.78
CA ALA A 69 -3.47 4.92 6.63
C ALA A 69 -2.06 4.31 6.72
N THR A 70 -1.28 4.33 5.63
CA THR A 70 0.12 3.91 5.60
C THR A 70 1.00 4.81 6.46
N SER A 71 0.88 6.15 6.37
CA SER A 71 1.65 7.07 7.22
C SER A 71 1.32 6.91 8.70
N LEU A 72 0.09 6.49 9.00
CA LEU A 72 -0.38 6.11 10.33
C LEU A 72 -0.14 4.63 10.66
N GLY A 73 0.65 3.89 9.89
CA GLY A 73 1.06 2.52 10.19
C GLY A 73 -0.06 1.48 10.26
N LEU A 74 -1.24 1.75 9.69
CA LEU A 74 -2.26 0.74 9.44
C LEU A 74 -1.84 -0.21 8.31
N PHE A 75 -1.08 0.31 7.35
CA PHE A 75 -0.49 -0.45 6.25
C PHE A 75 1.00 -0.14 6.15
N GLY A 76 1.75 -1.06 5.55
CA GLY A 76 3.08 -0.79 5.04
C GLY A 76 3.01 -0.51 3.54
N MET A 77 3.91 0.35 3.06
CA MET A 77 4.15 0.56 1.63
C MET A 77 5.59 0.21 1.33
N ASP A 78 5.77 -0.60 0.29
CA ASP A 78 7.07 -0.92 -0.28
C ASP A 78 7.11 -0.42 -1.71
N TRP A 79 8.26 0.11 -2.11
CA TRP A 79 8.57 0.51 -3.47
C TRP A 79 9.29 -0.63 -4.16
N LEU A 80 8.71 -1.16 -5.24
CA LEU A 80 9.27 -2.29 -5.96
C LEU A 80 9.97 -1.82 -7.22
N LEU A 81 11.27 -2.09 -7.30
CA LEU A 81 12.04 -1.88 -8.51
C LEU A 81 11.81 -3.06 -9.47
N LEU A 82 11.14 -2.79 -10.58
CA LEU A 82 10.82 -3.79 -11.59
C LEU A 82 11.77 -3.69 -12.78
N CYS A 83 12.29 -4.82 -13.25
CA CYS A 83 13.03 -4.84 -14.50
C CYS A 83 12.05 -4.75 -15.69
N PRO A 84 12.26 -3.83 -16.65
CA PRO A 84 11.35 -3.61 -17.77
C PRO A 84 11.34 -4.75 -18.81
N LYS A 85 12.28 -5.71 -18.71
CA LYS A 85 12.36 -6.87 -19.63
C LYS A 85 11.61 -8.11 -19.11
N CYS A 86 11.85 -8.51 -17.86
CA CYS A 86 11.24 -9.71 -17.24
C CYS A 86 10.01 -9.39 -16.38
N SER A 87 9.78 -8.11 -16.03
CA SER A 87 8.82 -7.69 -14.99
C SER A 87 9.07 -8.30 -13.61
N CYS A 88 10.25 -8.88 -13.39
CA CYS A 88 10.66 -9.43 -12.12
C CYS A 88 11.02 -8.30 -11.13
N VAL A 89 10.69 -8.51 -9.85
CA VAL A 89 11.08 -7.61 -8.75
C VAL A 89 12.58 -7.78 -8.52
N VAL A 90 13.34 -6.75 -8.83
CA VAL A 90 14.79 -6.70 -8.59
C VAL A 90 15.05 -6.37 -7.13
N GLU A 91 14.31 -5.41 -6.58
CA GLU A 91 14.49 -4.94 -5.21
C GLU A 91 13.16 -4.45 -4.61
N SER A 92 13.05 -4.54 -3.29
CA SER A 92 11.94 -4.00 -2.49
C SER A 92 12.49 -3.00 -1.49
N LEU A 93 12.09 -1.73 -1.62
CA LEU A 93 12.61 -0.59 -0.89
C LEU A 93 11.55 -0.02 0.05
N ARG A 94 11.96 0.51 1.20
CA ARG A 94 11.05 1.20 2.15
C ARG A 94 10.74 2.64 1.75
N SER A 95 11.59 3.26 0.94
CA SER A 95 11.44 4.63 0.44
C SER A 95 12.00 4.75 -0.97
N LEU A 96 11.52 5.73 -1.74
CA LEU A 96 12.07 6.06 -3.05
C LEU A 96 13.52 6.56 -2.99
N GLU A 97 13.92 7.17 -1.87
CA GLU A 97 15.30 7.62 -1.66
C GLU A 97 16.31 6.47 -1.73
N GLY A 98 15.89 5.24 -1.40
CA GLY A 98 16.73 4.05 -1.51
C GLY A 98 16.97 3.57 -2.94
N VAL A 99 16.31 4.15 -3.94
CA VAL A 99 16.47 3.72 -5.34
C VAL A 99 17.85 4.14 -5.85
N HIS A 100 18.60 3.16 -6.34
CA HIS A 100 19.85 3.41 -7.04
C HIS A 100 19.61 3.63 -8.54
N ARG A 101 20.33 4.59 -9.12
CA ARG A 101 20.25 4.88 -10.56
C ARG A 101 20.61 3.68 -11.42
N HIS A 102 21.50 2.81 -10.98
CA HIS A 102 21.92 1.62 -11.73
C HIS A 102 21.57 0.36 -10.93
N TYR A 103 21.05 -0.65 -11.61
CA TYR A 103 20.73 -1.94 -11.01
C TYR A 103 21.00 -3.11 -11.97
N HIS A 104 21.25 -4.29 -11.41
CA HIS A 104 21.49 -5.53 -12.17
C HIS A 104 20.29 -6.46 -12.07
N CYS A 105 19.76 -6.90 -13.21
CA CYS A 105 18.70 -7.92 -13.24
C CYS A 105 19.31 -9.33 -13.34
N SER A 106 19.26 -10.09 -12.26
CA SER A 106 19.79 -11.47 -12.22
C SER A 106 19.06 -12.43 -13.16
N ALA A 107 17.78 -12.20 -13.47
CA ALA A 107 17.03 -13.07 -14.39
C ALA A 107 17.41 -12.82 -15.86
N CYS A 108 17.60 -11.56 -16.24
CA CYS A 108 17.97 -11.17 -17.60
C CYS A 108 19.48 -11.13 -17.84
N GLN A 109 20.29 -11.13 -16.77
CA GLN A 109 21.75 -10.94 -16.80
C GLN A 109 22.14 -9.64 -17.53
N VAL A 110 21.46 -8.54 -17.23
CA VAL A 110 21.72 -7.22 -17.82
C VAL A 110 21.73 -6.13 -16.75
N ASP A 111 22.57 -5.14 -16.98
CA ASP A 111 22.59 -3.88 -16.23
C ASP A 111 21.64 -2.87 -16.85
N LEU A 112 20.91 -2.15 -16.00
CA LEU A 112 19.85 -1.20 -16.38
C LEU A 112 19.97 0.08 -15.54
N GLU A 113 19.35 1.13 -16.05
CA GLU A 113 19.16 2.38 -15.30
C GLU A 113 17.71 2.52 -14.81
N ALA A 114 17.56 3.05 -13.60
CA ALA A 114 16.31 3.54 -13.03
C ALA A 114 16.36 5.08 -13.01
N PRO A 115 16.00 5.74 -14.13
CA PRO A 115 15.97 7.20 -14.17
C PRO A 115 14.87 7.69 -13.21
N LEU A 116 15.27 8.53 -12.26
CA LEU A 116 14.37 9.35 -11.46
C LEU A 116 14.59 10.80 -11.88
N ASP A 117 13.50 11.54 -11.98
CA ASP A 117 13.53 12.97 -12.27
C ASP A 117 14.17 13.71 -11.09
N ASP A 118 14.91 14.80 -11.35
CA ASP A 118 15.51 15.66 -10.31
C ASP A 118 14.45 16.45 -9.52
#